data_AF-A0A5A9FAX1-F1
#
_entry.id   AF-A0A5A9FAX1-F1
#
_cell.length_a   1.000
_cell.length_b   1.000
_cell.length_c   1.000
_cell.angle_alpha   90.00
_cell.angle_beta   90.00
_cell.angle_gamma   90.00
#
_symmetry.space_group_name_H-M   'P 1'
#
loop_
_entity.id
_entity.type
_entity.pdbx_description
1 polymer ?
#
loop_
_entity_poly.entity_id
_entity_poly.type
_entity_poly.pdbx_seq_one_letter_code
_entity_poly.pdbx_strand_id
1 'polypeptide(L)' 'MIDLIDRLPAMADTDLTTLASNAERLSLSGTPKQRTAADAALPAIRAEVAARKEKLAALAPTRAPRRSKKAAAAVDAPQ' A
#
# COMPACT_ATOMS: atom_id res chain seq x y z
N MET A 1 -17.44 3.00 -24.23
CA MET A 1 -17.65 2.75 -22.79
C MET A 1 -16.25 2.63 -22.20
N ILE A 2 -15.88 3.49 -21.23
CA ILE A 2 -14.55 3.43 -20.61
C ILE A 2 -14.59 2.29 -19.59
N ASP A 3 -13.62 1.37 -19.65
CA ASP A 3 -13.53 0.24 -18.73
C ASP A 3 -13.00 0.72 -17.37
N LEU A 4 -13.33 0.00 -16.29
CA LEU A 4 -12.80 0.25 -14.96
C LEU A 4 -11.27 0.18 -14.96
N ILE A 5 -10.70 -0.76 -15.73
CA ILE A 5 -9.25 -0.97 -15.82
C ILE A 5 -8.55 0.29 -16.38
N ASP A 6 -9.15 0.94 -17.36
CA ASP A 6 -8.60 2.17 -17.98
C ASP A 6 -8.57 3.36 -17.00
N ARG A 7 -9.40 3.33 -15.95
CA ARG A 7 -9.51 4.39 -14.95
C ARG A 7 -8.59 4.22 -13.75
N LEU A 8 -8.06 3.01 -13.52
CA LEU A 8 -7.22 2.73 -12.36
C LEU A 8 -6.01 3.67 -12.24
N PRO A 9 -5.28 4.02 -13.32
CA PRO A 9 -4.10 4.89 -13.20
C PRO A 9 -4.45 6.33 -12.78
N ALA A 10 -5.66 6.79 -13.12
CA ALA A 10 -6.13 8.14 -12.81
C ALA A 10 -6.83 8.24 -11.44
N MET A 11 -7.07 7.12 -10.76
CA MET A 11 -7.72 7.11 -9.45
C MET A 11 -6.80 7.64 -8.34
N ALA A 12 -7.42 8.20 -7.30
CA ALA A 12 -6.74 8.52 -6.06
C ALA A 12 -6.40 7.26 -5.27
N ASP A 13 -5.34 7.31 -4.45
CA ASP A 13 -4.85 6.19 -3.63
C ASP A 13 -5.93 5.65 -2.69
N THR A 14 -6.72 6.56 -2.08
CA THR A 14 -7.84 6.22 -1.21
C THR A 14 -8.89 5.43 -1.97
N ASP A 15 -9.30 5.92 -3.15
CA ASP A 15 -10.30 5.26 -3.99
C ASP A 15 -9.81 3.90 -4.47
N LEU A 16 -8.53 3.78 -4.83
CA LEU A 16 -7.92 2.53 -5.27
C LEU A 16 -7.88 1.50 -4.13
N THR A 17 -7.57 1.93 -2.91
CA THR A 17 -7.59 1.06 -1.73
C THR A 17 -9.01 0.60 -1.41
N THR A 18 -9.99 1.52 -1.43
CA THR A 18 -11.40 1.18 -1.23
C THR A 18 -11.92 0.24 -2.31
N LEU A 19 -11.55 0.46 -3.58
CA LEU A 19 -11.90 -0.41 -4.69
C LEU A 19 -11.34 -1.82 -4.50
N ALA A 20 -10.08 -1.95 -4.08
CA ALA A 20 -9.45 -3.23 -3.79
C ALA A 20 -10.20 -4.00 -2.69
N SER A 21 -10.47 -3.36 -1.54
CA SER A 21 -11.18 -4.00 -0.43
C SER A 21 -12.61 -4.41 -0.82
N ASN A 22 -13.31 -3.59 -1.61
CA ASN A 22 -14.63 -3.94 -2.10
C ASN A 22 -14.60 -5.10 -3.09
N ALA A 23 -13.64 -5.12 -4.02
CA ALA A 23 -13.47 -6.21 -4.96
C ALA A 23 -13.17 -7.53 -4.25
N GLU A 24 -12.31 -7.52 -3.22
CA GLU A 24 -12.03 -8.72 -2.40
C GLU A 24 -13.28 -9.22 -1.68
N ARG A 25 -14.05 -8.32 -1.06
CA ARG A 25 -15.31 -8.69 -0.42
C ARG A 25 -16.30 -9.28 -1.43
N LEU A 26 -16.41 -8.69 -2.61
CA LEU A 26 -17.32 -9.16 -3.66
C LEU A 26 -16.90 -10.51 -4.24
N SER A 27 -15.60 -10.79 -4.36
CA SER A 27 -15.06 -12.10 -4.74
C SER A 27 -15.46 -13.19 -3.74
N LEU A 28 -15.48 -12.88 -2.44
CA LEU A 28 -15.80 -13.84 -1.38
C LEU A 28 -17.31 -14.03 -1.17
N SER A 29 -18.08 -12.95 -1.11
CA SER A 29 -19.49 -12.99 -0.66
C SER A 29 -20.50 -12.37 -1.62
N GLY A 30 -20.05 -11.89 -2.79
CA GLY A 30 -20.94 -11.33 -3.81
C GLY A 30 -21.83 -12.38 -4.47
N THR A 31 -22.81 -11.92 -5.24
CA THR A 31 -23.57 -12.75 -6.18
C THR A 31 -22.64 -13.38 -7.23
N PRO A 32 -23.05 -14.47 -7.94
CA PRO A 32 -22.20 -15.08 -8.96
C PRO A 32 -21.66 -14.09 -9.99
N LYS A 33 -22.49 -13.15 -10.46
CA LYS A 33 -22.07 -12.10 -11.41
C LYS A 33 -21.03 -11.15 -10.80
N GLN A 34 -21.21 -10.76 -9.53
CA GLN A 34 -20.27 -9.89 -8.82
C GLN A 34 -18.93 -10.59 -8.56
N ARG A 35 -18.95 -11.88 -8.20
CA ARG A 35 -17.72 -12.66 -8.03
C ARG A 35 -16.93 -12.74 -9.33
N THR A 36 -17.57 -13.12 -10.43
CA THR A 36 -16.92 -13.18 -11.74
C THR A 36 -16.31 -11.83 -12.15
N ALA A 37 -17.06 -10.73 -11.96
CA ALA A 37 -16.53 -9.39 -12.27
C ALA A 37 -15.37 -9.00 -11.34
N ALA A 38 -15.46 -9.30 -10.05
CA ALA A 38 -14.41 -9.03 -9.09
C ALA A 38 -13.15 -9.85 -9.37
N ASP A 39 -13.29 -11.14 -9.65
CA ASP A 39 -12.18 -12.04 -9.96
C ASP A 39 -11.46 -11.62 -11.26
N ALA A 40 -12.20 -11.09 -12.23
CA ALA A 40 -11.62 -10.54 -13.46
C ALA A 40 -10.85 -9.22 -13.22
N ALA A 41 -11.34 -8.35 -12.33
CA ALA A 41 -10.75 -7.04 -12.08
C ALA A 41 -9.63 -7.03 -11.02
N LEU A 42 -9.68 -7.96 -10.05
CA LEU A 42 -8.75 -8.03 -8.92
C LEU A 42 -7.26 -8.04 -9.32
N PRO A 43 -6.82 -8.78 -10.35
CA PRO A 43 -5.42 -8.77 -10.78
C PRO A 43 -4.94 -7.38 -11.18
N ALA A 44 -5.74 -6.63 -11.96
CA ALA A 44 -5.38 -5.28 -12.40
C ALA A 44 -5.37 -4.28 -11.23
N ILE A 45 -6.38 -4.34 -10.35
CA ILE A 45 -6.45 -3.47 -9.17
C ILE A 45 -5.23 -3.70 -8.25
N ARG A 46 -4.87 -4.96 -7.99
CA ARG A 46 -3.71 -5.30 -7.15
C ARG A 46 -2.38 -4.87 -7.76
N ALA A 47 -2.22 -5.01 -9.08
CA ALA A 47 -1.04 -4.57 -9.78
C ALA A 47 -0.82 -3.05 -9.63
N GLU A 48 -1.88 -2.24 -9.79
CA GLU A 48 -1.78 -0.80 -9.63
C GLU A 48 -1.49 -0.40 -8.17
N VAL A 49 -2.14 -1.05 -7.19
CA VAL A 49 -1.85 -0.82 -5.76
C VAL A 49 -0.37 -1.12 -5.45
N ALA A 50 0.17 -2.22 -5.99
CA ALA A 50 1.57 -2.58 -5.81
C ALA A 50 2.51 -1.55 -6.46
N ALA A 51 2.25 -1.17 -7.71
CA ALA A 51 3.05 -0.18 -8.43
C ALA A 51 3.07 1.17 -7.71
N ARG A 52 1.95 1.57 -7.10
CA ARG A 52 1.85 2.82 -6.33
C ARG A 52 2.62 2.76 -5.02
N LYS A 53 2.56 1.62 -4.31
CA LYS A 53 3.39 1.39 -3.11
C LYS A 53 4.87 1.42 -3.43
N GLU A 54 5.30 0.82 -4.55
CA GLU A 54 6.69 0.86 -5.00
C GLU A 54 7.14 2.29 -5.32
N LYS A 55 6.32 3.08 -6.04
CA LYS A 55 6.61 4.50 -6.30
C LYS A 55 6.75 5.32 -5.01
N LEU A 56 5.84 5.12 -4.05
CA LEU A 56 5.91 5.80 -2.75
C LEU A 56 7.15 5.38 -1.96
N ALA A 57 7.52 4.10 -1.99
CA ALA A 57 8.72 3.59 -1.33
C ALA A 57 10.00 4.15 -1.96
N ALA A 58 10.03 4.34 -3.29
CA ALA A 58 11.15 4.96 -4.00
C ALA A 58 11.29 6.47 -3.71
N LEU A 59 10.18 7.14 -3.40
CA LEU A 59 10.15 8.57 -3.05
C LEU A 59 10.37 8.85 -1.57
N ALA A 60 10.15 7.86 -0.69
CA ALA A 60 10.39 8.03 0.73
C ALA A 60 11.87 8.33 0.96
N PRO A 61 12.25 9.50 1.54
CA PRO A 61 13.63 9.76 1.85
C PRO A 61 14.06 8.69 2.83
N THR A 62 15.03 7.86 2.43
CA THR A 62 15.70 6.89 3.28
C THR A 62 16.06 7.61 4.56
N ARG A 63 15.29 7.36 5.63
CA ARG A 63 15.51 7.99 6.93
C ARG A 63 16.94 7.67 7.32
N ALA A 64 17.80 8.69 7.27
CA ALA A 64 19.20 8.55 7.60
C ALA A 64 19.30 7.91 9.00
N PRO A 65 20.15 6.88 9.18
CA PRO A 65 20.33 6.28 10.48
C PRO A 65 20.80 7.38 11.43
N ARG A 66 20.06 7.64 12.51
CA ARG A 66 20.50 8.54 13.58
C ARG A 66 21.76 7.92 14.19
N ARG A 67 22.92 8.37 13.71
CA ARG A 67 24.23 7.99 14.24
C ARG A 67 24.30 8.45 15.70
N SER A 68 24.64 7.49 16.55
CA SER A 68 24.69 7.52 18.00
C SER A 68 25.57 8.64 18.57
N LYS A 69 25.26 9.05 19.81
CA LYS A 69 26.29 9.48 20.78
C LYS A 69 26.10 8.70 22.07
N LYS A 70 26.76 7.55 22.15
CA LYS A 70 27.21 7.01 23.44
C LYS A 70 28.43 7.84 23.81
N ALA A 71 28.32 8.66 24.86
CA ALA A 71 29.49 9.14 25.58
C ALA A 71 29.43 8.46 26.96
N ALA A 72 30.34 7.52 27.15
CA ALA A 72 30.66 6.95 28.44
C ALA A 72 31.66 7.88 29.16
N ALA A 73 31.42 8.14 30.43
CA ALA A 73 32.41 8.46 31.46
C ALA A 73 31.71 8.06 32.78
N ALA A 74 31.96 6.88 33.36
CA ALA A 74 33.17 6.42 34.05
C ALA A 74 33.56 7.33 35.23
N VAL A 75 33.62 6.70 36.43
CA VAL A 75 34.26 7.09 37.71
C VAL A 75 33.62 8.28 38.45
N ASP A 76 33.36 8.30 39.76
CA ASP A 76 33.90 7.60 40.93
C ASP A 76 32.92 7.84 42.12
N ALA A 77 32.80 6.90 43.07
CA ALA A 77 32.38 7.23 44.45
C ALA A 77 33.56 7.95 45.16
N PRO A 78 33.51 8.53 46.39
CA PRO A 78 32.52 8.44 47.46
C PRO A 78 32.20 9.79 48.17
N GLN A 79 31.22 9.78 49.09
CA GLN A 79 31.34 10.19 50.52
C GLN A 79 30.04 9.82 51.25
#